data_AF-E0MRH5-F1
#
_entry.id   AF-E0MRH5-F1
#
_cell.length_a   1.000
_cell.length_b   1.000
_cell.length_c   1.000
_cell.angle_alpha   90.00
_cell.angle_beta   90.00
_cell.angle_gamma   90.00
#
_symmetry.space_group_name_H-M   'P 1'
#
loop_
_entity.id
_entity.type
_entity.pdbx_description
1 polymer ?
#
loop_
_entity_poly.entity_id
_entity_poly.type
_entity_poly.pdbx_seq_one_letter_code
_entity_poly.pdbx_strand_id
1 'polypeptide(L)'
;MSTPENIANAALDAVTFAQKLANGAGVTDDDADAIDGALLTLVSTDWFADAGQFTQNYCDAVRTIARSAEPSAIKATLEGRIAALGGVVLPGAAMERLANFCALCIIYVRDEYLTRNDAVAARASLRDIADTVIEPSGDILGLTSYEFGLSMSSSAISQLSAIGADRRPLVKAVASISQPSTLAAYRLYGDPDRATRLVERNAHATPLFMPTLFEAEAPDL
;
A
#
# COMPACT_ATOMS: atom_id res chain seq x y z
N MET A 1 -26.60 19.94 -3.73
CA MET A 1 -26.39 20.25 -5.16
C MET A 1 -24.96 20.74 -5.30
N SER A 2 -24.07 19.96 -5.90
CA SER A 2 -22.69 20.38 -6.15
C SER A 2 -22.69 21.36 -7.32
N THR A 3 -22.06 22.52 -7.15
CA THR A 3 -21.90 23.49 -8.24
C THR A 3 -20.95 22.94 -9.31
N PRO A 4 -21.06 23.35 -10.58
CA PRO A 4 -20.13 22.96 -11.64
C PRO A 4 -18.66 23.27 -11.28
N GLU A 5 -18.43 24.36 -10.55
CA GLU A 5 -17.12 24.75 -10.01
C GLU A 5 -16.55 23.72 -9.02
N ASN A 6 -17.37 23.16 -8.13
CA ASN A 6 -16.94 22.12 -7.19
C ASN A 6 -16.53 20.83 -7.91
N ILE A 7 -17.17 20.52 -9.04
CA ILE A 7 -16.87 19.33 -9.85
C ILE A 7 -15.55 19.51 -10.62
N ALA A 8 -15.32 20.69 -11.22
CA ALA A 8 -14.05 21.02 -11.87
C ALA A 8 -12.88 20.93 -10.88
N ASN A 9 -13.04 21.49 -9.69
CA ASN A 9 -12.01 21.48 -8.66
C ASN A 9 -11.69 20.06 -8.17
N ALA A 10 -12.70 19.19 -8.07
CA ALA A 10 -12.49 17.78 -7.71
C ALA A 10 -11.73 17.02 -8.80
N ALA A 11 -12.04 17.24 -10.08
CA ALA A 11 -11.30 16.62 -11.18
C ALA A 11 -9.84 17.08 -11.21
N LEU A 12 -9.59 18.39 -11.03
CA LEU A 12 -8.24 18.94 -10.97
C LEU A 12 -7.45 18.40 -9.76
N ASP A 13 -8.10 18.27 -8.61
CA ASP A 13 -7.49 17.69 -7.41
C ASP A 13 -7.11 16.22 -7.62
N ALA A 14 -7.95 15.43 -8.29
CA ALA A 14 -7.64 14.05 -8.66
C ALA A 14 -6.43 13.96 -9.61
N VAL A 15 -6.37 14.80 -10.66
CA VAL A 15 -5.21 14.87 -11.56
C VAL A 15 -3.93 15.24 -10.79
N THR A 16 -4.02 16.25 -9.94
CA THR A 16 -2.90 16.73 -9.12
C THR A 16 -2.41 15.62 -8.19
N PHE A 17 -3.33 14.85 -7.61
CA PHE A 17 -2.99 13.71 -6.76
C PHE A 17 -2.30 12.60 -7.55
N ALA A 18 -2.78 12.25 -8.76
CA ALA A 18 -2.14 11.25 -9.61
C ALA A 18 -0.70 11.67 -10.00
N GLN A 19 -0.48 12.95 -10.33
CA GLN A 19 0.86 13.49 -10.57
C GLN A 19 1.75 13.42 -9.33
N LYS A 20 1.21 13.75 -8.14
CA LYS A 20 1.94 13.63 -6.89
C LYS A 20 2.36 12.18 -6.62
N LEU A 21 1.47 11.22 -6.88
CA LEU A 21 1.78 9.80 -6.74
C LEU A 21 2.91 9.38 -7.68
N ALA A 22 2.84 9.77 -8.96
CA ALA A 22 3.88 9.47 -9.93
C ALA A 22 5.25 10.05 -9.54
N ASN A 23 5.28 11.31 -9.10
CA ASN A 23 6.53 11.94 -8.64
C ASN A 23 7.13 11.25 -7.41
N GLY A 24 6.29 10.65 -6.56
CA GLY A 24 6.71 9.89 -5.39
C GLY A 24 6.91 8.40 -5.65
N ALA A 25 6.79 7.92 -6.89
CA ALA A 25 6.70 6.49 -7.18
C ALA A 25 8.06 5.76 -7.17
N GLY A 26 9.19 6.46 -7.20
CA GLY A 26 10.53 5.83 -7.10
C GLY A 26 10.84 4.89 -8.27
N VAL A 27 10.51 5.29 -9.49
CA VAL A 27 10.41 4.41 -10.67
C VAL A 27 11.67 4.47 -11.54
N THR A 28 11.98 3.37 -12.23
CA THR A 28 13.04 3.25 -13.26
C THR A 28 12.55 3.61 -14.66
N ASP A 29 13.45 3.97 -15.58
CA ASP A 29 13.15 4.60 -16.88
C ASP A 29 12.02 3.98 -17.72
N ASP A 30 12.00 2.67 -17.99
CA ASP A 30 10.96 2.03 -18.83
C ASP A 30 9.53 2.14 -18.24
N ASP A 31 9.43 2.13 -16.92
CA ASP A 31 8.18 2.26 -16.20
C ASP A 31 7.75 3.74 -16.05
N ALA A 32 8.71 4.67 -16.10
CA ALA A 32 8.44 6.11 -16.07
C ALA A 32 7.68 6.55 -17.33
N ASP A 33 8.07 6.06 -18.51
CA ASP A 33 7.39 6.34 -19.78
C ASP A 33 5.91 5.88 -19.76
N ALA A 34 5.64 4.71 -19.17
CA ALA A 34 4.29 4.18 -19.04
C ALA A 34 3.41 5.05 -18.12
N ILE A 35 3.98 5.53 -17.00
CA ILE A 35 3.30 6.44 -16.08
C ILE A 35 3.02 7.78 -16.76
N ASP A 36 4.01 8.35 -17.44
CA ASP A 36 3.87 9.62 -18.15
C ASP A 36 2.81 9.53 -19.25
N GLY A 37 2.77 8.44 -20.01
CA GLY A 37 1.72 8.19 -20.99
C GLY A 37 0.32 8.11 -20.38
N ALA A 38 0.17 7.45 -19.23
CA ALA A 38 -1.10 7.36 -18.52
C ALA A 38 -1.54 8.73 -17.95
N LEU A 39 -0.61 9.50 -17.38
CA LEU A 39 -0.86 10.85 -16.88
C LEU A 39 -1.22 11.82 -18.01
N LEU A 40 -0.52 11.78 -19.14
CA LEU A 40 -0.81 12.60 -20.30
C LEU A 40 -2.23 12.32 -20.81
N THR A 41 -2.60 11.04 -20.89
CA THR A 41 -3.95 10.63 -21.28
C THR A 41 -5.00 11.19 -20.32
N LEU A 42 -4.78 11.08 -19.01
CA LEU A 42 -5.66 11.65 -17.98
C LEU A 42 -5.79 13.18 -18.10
N VAL A 43 -4.68 13.91 -18.17
CA VAL A 43 -4.66 15.38 -18.25
C VAL A 43 -5.31 15.90 -19.53
N SER A 44 -5.19 15.16 -20.63
CA SER A 44 -5.79 15.52 -21.92
C SER A 44 -7.30 15.26 -21.98
N THR A 45 -7.87 14.57 -20.99
CA THR A 45 -9.29 14.24 -20.97
C THR A 45 -10.08 15.31 -20.23
N ASP A 46 -11.01 15.96 -20.92
CA ASP A 46 -11.92 16.93 -20.30
C ASP A 46 -13.07 16.20 -19.58
N TRP A 47 -13.13 16.36 -18.26
CA TRP A 47 -14.21 15.83 -17.43
C TRP A 47 -15.60 16.29 -17.88
N PHE A 48 -15.74 17.55 -18.32
CA PHE A 48 -17.02 18.09 -18.75
C PHE A 48 -17.47 17.56 -20.10
N ALA A 49 -16.52 17.15 -20.95
CA ALA A 49 -16.80 16.52 -22.23
C ALA A 49 -17.18 15.04 -22.04
N ASP A 50 -16.42 14.30 -21.22
CA ASP A 50 -16.65 12.87 -20.96
C ASP A 50 -16.13 12.44 -19.58
N ALA A 51 -17.00 12.53 -18.57
CA ALA A 51 -16.69 12.10 -17.21
C ALA A 51 -16.40 10.59 -17.11
N GLY A 52 -16.99 9.76 -17.99
CA GLY A 52 -16.77 8.32 -18.00
C GLY A 52 -15.35 7.97 -18.47
N GLN A 53 -14.91 8.58 -19.57
CA GLN A 53 -13.56 8.42 -20.08
C GLN A 53 -12.51 8.96 -19.10
N PHE A 54 -12.75 10.11 -18.47
CA PHE A 54 -11.85 10.64 -17.45
C PHE A 54 -11.69 9.66 -16.28
N THR A 55 -12.81 9.14 -15.79
CA THR A 55 -12.88 8.17 -14.69
C THR A 55 -12.07 6.91 -15.00
N GLN A 56 -12.22 6.39 -16.23
CA GLN A 56 -11.44 5.25 -16.71
C GLN A 56 -9.95 5.57 -16.77
N ASN A 57 -9.59 6.72 -17.35
CA ASN A 57 -8.20 7.14 -17.46
C ASN A 57 -7.55 7.37 -16.08
N TYR A 58 -8.32 7.84 -15.10
CA TYR A 58 -7.86 7.96 -13.72
C TYR A 58 -7.58 6.59 -13.10
N CYS A 59 -8.52 5.65 -13.22
CA CYS A 59 -8.32 4.25 -12.80
C CYS A 59 -7.05 3.65 -13.42
N ASP A 60 -6.86 3.82 -14.72
CA ASP A 60 -5.72 3.27 -15.45
C ASP A 60 -4.40 3.93 -15.05
N ALA A 61 -4.40 5.24 -14.81
CA ALA A 61 -3.23 5.97 -14.30
C ALA A 61 -2.82 5.49 -12.91
N VAL A 62 -3.73 5.46 -11.94
CA VAL A 62 -3.41 5.03 -10.58
C VAL A 62 -3.01 3.55 -10.56
N ARG A 63 -3.65 2.71 -11.37
CA ARG A 63 -3.27 1.30 -11.54
C ARG A 63 -1.87 1.13 -12.11
N THR A 64 -1.51 1.91 -13.14
CA THR A 64 -0.18 1.88 -13.76
C THR A 64 0.87 2.31 -12.75
N ILE A 65 0.65 3.42 -12.06
CA ILE A 65 1.52 3.89 -10.97
C ILE A 65 1.68 2.80 -9.91
N ALA A 66 0.59 2.18 -9.43
CA ALA A 66 0.66 1.15 -8.40
C ALA A 66 1.38 -0.15 -8.82
N ARG A 67 1.51 -0.41 -10.13
CA ARG A 67 2.25 -1.56 -10.67
C ARG A 67 3.74 -1.31 -10.81
N SER A 68 4.11 -0.06 -11.04
CA SER A 68 5.47 0.34 -11.35
C SER A 68 6.18 0.99 -10.16
N ALA A 69 5.44 1.59 -9.23
CA ALA A 69 6.00 2.27 -8.06
C ALA A 69 6.67 1.32 -7.06
N GLU A 70 7.63 1.85 -6.30
CA GLU A 70 8.12 1.22 -5.08
C GLU A 70 7.02 1.25 -3.99
N PRO A 71 6.62 0.10 -3.43
CA PRO A 71 5.54 0.03 -2.44
C PRO A 71 5.73 0.95 -1.24
N SER A 72 6.95 1.01 -0.70
CA SER A 72 7.33 1.81 0.47
C SER A 72 7.13 3.32 0.23
N ALA A 73 7.28 3.78 -1.01
CA ALA A 73 7.29 5.18 -1.37
C ALA A 73 5.88 5.80 -1.47
N ILE A 74 4.89 5.02 -1.92
CA ILE A 74 3.55 5.56 -2.20
C ILE A 74 2.44 5.09 -1.26
N LYS A 75 2.66 4.04 -0.47
CA LYS A 75 1.66 3.44 0.42
C LYS A 75 1.01 4.45 1.36
N ALA A 76 1.81 5.18 2.13
CA ALA A 76 1.32 6.19 3.08
C ALA A 76 0.55 7.33 2.38
N THR A 77 0.96 7.68 1.15
CA THR A 77 0.29 8.72 0.35
C THR A 77 -1.10 8.26 -0.10
N LEU A 78 -1.24 7.01 -0.52
CA LEU A 78 -2.53 6.41 -0.88
C LEU A 78 -3.45 6.26 0.33
N GLU A 79 -2.95 5.75 1.46
CA GLU A 79 -3.71 5.63 2.70
C GLU A 79 -4.24 7.00 3.16
N GLY A 80 -3.37 8.03 3.16
CA GLY A 80 -3.75 9.39 3.51
C GLY A 80 -4.83 9.96 2.58
N ARG A 81 -4.76 9.68 1.27
CA ARG A 81 -5.78 10.12 0.31
C ARG A 81 -7.12 9.41 0.52
N ILE A 82 -7.11 8.09 0.72
CA ILE A 82 -8.32 7.30 0.97
C ILE A 82 -9.04 7.81 2.23
N ALA A 83 -8.27 8.15 3.27
CA ALA A 83 -8.79 8.75 4.49
C ALA A 83 -9.35 10.16 4.25
N ALA A 84 -8.65 11.01 3.48
CA ALA A 84 -9.09 12.37 3.17
C ALA A 84 -10.38 12.43 2.34
N LEU A 85 -10.62 11.42 1.49
CA LEU A 85 -11.87 11.26 0.75
C LEU A 85 -12.99 10.66 1.62
N GLY A 86 -12.69 10.21 2.84
CA GLY A 86 -13.65 9.71 3.80
C GLY A 86 -14.67 10.80 4.17
N GLY A 87 -15.96 10.49 3.99
CA GLY A 87 -17.06 11.41 4.30
C GLY A 87 -17.49 12.31 3.13
N VAL A 88 -16.82 12.27 1.98
CA VAL A 88 -17.27 12.96 0.77
C VAL A 88 -18.32 12.11 0.05
N VAL A 89 -19.56 12.61 -0.02
CA VAL A 89 -20.72 11.86 -0.60
C VAL A 89 -20.94 12.20 -2.08
N LEU A 90 -19.86 12.44 -2.82
CA LEU A 90 -19.92 12.73 -4.25
C LEU A 90 -19.53 11.48 -5.05
N PRO A 91 -20.28 11.11 -6.11
CA PRO A 91 -19.94 9.93 -6.92
C PRO A 91 -18.49 9.93 -7.44
N GLY A 92 -17.98 11.08 -7.89
CA GLY A 92 -16.59 11.20 -8.33
C GLY A 92 -15.57 10.92 -7.22
N ALA A 93 -15.81 11.40 -6.00
CA ALA A 93 -14.94 11.15 -4.85
C ALA A 93 -15.02 9.70 -4.36
N ALA A 94 -16.21 9.09 -4.39
CA ALA A 94 -16.40 7.67 -4.08
C ALA A 94 -15.65 6.78 -5.08
N MET A 95 -15.71 7.13 -6.37
CA MET A 95 -14.97 6.44 -7.42
C MET A 95 -13.46 6.59 -7.22
N GLU A 96 -12.98 7.81 -6.98
CA GLU A 96 -11.56 8.09 -6.76
C GLU A 96 -11.04 7.29 -5.56
N ARG A 97 -11.82 7.27 -4.47
CA ARG A 97 -11.51 6.52 -3.25
C ARG A 97 -11.43 5.02 -3.51
N LEU A 98 -12.37 4.46 -4.27
CA LEU A 98 -12.37 3.05 -4.64
C LEU A 98 -11.18 2.70 -5.56
N ALA A 99 -10.86 3.55 -6.54
CA ALA A 99 -9.71 3.37 -7.42
C ALA A 99 -8.38 3.39 -6.65
N ASN A 100 -8.22 4.37 -5.75
CA ASN A 100 -7.05 4.46 -4.86
C ASN A 100 -6.95 3.25 -3.92
N PHE A 101 -8.07 2.73 -3.43
CA PHE A 101 -8.11 1.50 -2.64
C PHE A 101 -7.68 0.27 -3.47
N CYS A 102 -8.17 0.12 -4.70
CA CYS A 102 -7.74 -0.98 -5.56
C CYS A 102 -6.25 -0.91 -5.90
N ALA A 103 -5.71 0.29 -6.08
CA ALA A 103 -4.27 0.51 -6.23
C ALA A 103 -3.50 0.14 -4.94
N LEU A 104 -4.04 0.50 -3.78
CA LEU A 104 -3.46 0.12 -2.49
C LEU A 104 -3.43 -1.41 -2.30
N CYS A 105 -4.46 -2.14 -2.72
CA CYS A 105 -4.46 -3.61 -2.72
C CYS A 105 -3.27 -4.18 -3.51
N ILE A 106 -2.94 -3.60 -4.68
CA ILE A 106 -1.78 -4.00 -5.48
C ILE A 106 -0.49 -3.73 -4.70
N ILE A 107 -0.39 -2.56 -4.07
CA ILE A 107 0.79 -2.16 -3.29
C ILE A 107 1.02 -3.07 -2.09
N TYR A 108 -0.02 -3.41 -1.32
CA TYR A 108 0.10 -4.37 -0.22
C TYR A 108 0.60 -5.73 -0.70
N VAL A 109 0.08 -6.24 -1.81
CA VAL A 109 0.51 -7.54 -2.33
C VAL A 109 1.97 -7.52 -2.82
N ARG A 110 2.43 -6.38 -3.37
CA ARG A 110 3.80 -6.20 -3.88
C ARG A 110 4.82 -5.87 -2.80
N ASP A 111 4.36 -5.45 -1.62
CA ASP A 111 5.21 -5.09 -0.49
C ASP A 111 6.01 -6.31 0.01
N GLU A 112 7.16 -6.06 0.64
CA GLU A 112 8.01 -7.13 1.17
C GLU A 112 7.71 -7.38 2.65
N TYR A 113 7.22 -8.59 2.95
CA TYR A 113 6.96 -9.03 4.33
C TYR A 113 8.04 -9.98 4.80
N LEU A 114 8.86 -9.52 5.74
CA LEU A 114 9.97 -10.30 6.30
C LEU A 114 9.45 -11.49 7.12
N THR A 115 8.41 -11.29 7.93
CA THR A 115 7.82 -12.35 8.75
C THR A 115 6.34 -12.57 8.51
N ARG A 116 5.86 -13.71 9.00
CA ARG A 116 4.44 -14.03 9.04
C ARG A 116 3.62 -12.98 9.82
N ASN A 117 4.16 -12.43 10.90
CA ASN A 117 3.45 -11.44 11.69
C ASN A 117 3.26 -10.13 10.92
N ASP A 118 4.24 -9.73 10.11
CA ASP A 118 4.16 -8.52 9.29
C ASP A 118 3.08 -8.68 8.21
N ALA A 119 3.02 -9.85 7.57
CA ALA A 119 1.96 -10.18 6.61
C ALA A 119 0.56 -10.21 7.27
N VAL A 120 0.46 -10.72 8.51
CA VAL A 120 -0.80 -10.72 9.27
C VAL A 120 -1.22 -9.29 9.64
N ALA A 121 -0.29 -8.45 10.07
CA ALA A 121 -0.55 -7.05 10.39
C ALA A 121 -0.98 -6.26 9.14
N ALA A 122 -0.31 -6.48 8.01
CA ALA A 122 -0.68 -5.89 6.74
C ALA A 122 -2.07 -6.32 6.28
N ARG A 123 -2.41 -7.61 6.42
CA ARG A 123 -3.75 -8.12 6.13
C ARG A 123 -4.82 -7.47 7.02
N ALA A 124 -4.55 -7.30 8.31
CA ALA A 124 -5.48 -6.64 9.23
C ALA A 124 -5.69 -5.17 8.83
N SER A 125 -4.60 -4.43 8.58
CA SER A 125 -4.64 -3.05 8.12
C SER A 125 -5.42 -2.89 6.81
N LEU A 126 -5.19 -3.77 5.82
CA LEU A 126 -5.93 -3.73 4.55
C LEU A 126 -7.43 -3.97 4.75
N ARG A 127 -7.79 -4.88 5.65
CA ARG A 127 -9.19 -5.14 6.01
C ARG A 127 -9.84 -3.91 6.65
N ASP A 128 -9.17 -3.28 7.62
CA ASP A 128 -9.70 -2.09 8.28
C ASP A 128 -9.95 -0.97 7.26
N ILE A 129 -9.04 -0.78 6.30
CA ILE A 129 -9.24 0.19 5.21
C ILE A 129 -10.42 -0.23 4.32
N ALA A 130 -10.50 -1.51 3.95
CA ALA A 130 -11.58 -2.04 3.12
C ALA A 130 -12.97 -1.77 3.72
N ASP A 131 -13.12 -1.99 5.02
CA ASP A 131 -14.37 -1.76 5.76
C ASP A 131 -14.80 -0.27 5.68
N THR A 132 -13.84 0.66 5.61
CA THR A 132 -14.15 2.09 5.45
C THR A 132 -14.50 2.51 4.01
N VAL A 133 -14.12 1.72 3.01
CA VAL A 133 -14.20 2.11 1.58
C VAL A 133 -15.33 1.40 0.86
N ILE A 134 -15.44 0.08 0.98
CA ILE A 134 -16.24 -0.75 0.08
C ILE A 134 -17.73 -0.48 0.24
N GLU A 135 -18.26 -0.54 1.47
CA GLU A 135 -19.67 -0.30 1.74
C GLU A 135 -20.10 1.13 1.39
N PRO A 136 -19.42 2.20 1.86
CA PRO A 136 -19.77 3.57 1.48
C PRO A 136 -19.67 3.85 -0.03
N SER A 137 -18.70 3.25 -0.72
CA SER A 137 -18.58 3.40 -2.18
C SER A 137 -19.70 2.65 -2.91
N GLY A 138 -20.11 1.49 -2.39
CA GLY A 138 -21.25 0.71 -2.86
C GLY A 138 -22.59 1.44 -2.73
N ASP A 139 -22.80 2.13 -1.61
CA ASP A 139 -24.02 2.92 -1.38
C ASP A 139 -24.18 4.06 -2.38
N ILE A 140 -23.06 4.65 -2.82
CA ILE A 140 -23.05 5.81 -3.73
C ILE A 140 -23.03 5.37 -5.20
N LEU A 141 -22.23 4.37 -5.55
CA LEU A 141 -21.98 3.95 -6.94
C LEU A 141 -22.83 2.74 -7.37
N GLY A 142 -23.40 2.01 -6.42
CA GLY A 142 -24.23 0.83 -6.64
C GLY A 142 -23.51 -0.50 -6.43
N LEU A 143 -24.30 -1.58 -6.61
CA LEU A 143 -23.89 -2.95 -6.28
C LEU A 143 -22.64 -3.43 -7.03
N THR A 144 -22.50 -3.08 -8.31
CA THR A 144 -21.34 -3.51 -9.11
C THR A 144 -20.02 -2.99 -8.55
N SER A 145 -19.98 -1.75 -8.04
CA SER A 145 -18.80 -1.17 -7.42
C SER A 145 -18.48 -1.82 -6.06
N TYR A 146 -19.52 -2.16 -5.30
CA TYR A 146 -19.38 -2.93 -4.06
C TYR A 146 -18.76 -4.31 -4.32
N GLU A 147 -19.33 -5.07 -5.25
CA GLU A 147 -18.85 -6.41 -5.63
C GLU A 147 -17.42 -6.37 -6.16
N PHE A 148 -17.09 -5.36 -6.96
CA PHE A 148 -15.74 -5.18 -7.46
C PHE A 148 -14.74 -4.89 -6.33
N GLY A 149 -15.06 -3.96 -5.43
CA GLY A 149 -14.21 -3.63 -4.28
C GLY A 149 -14.00 -4.84 -3.37
N LEU A 150 -15.07 -5.60 -3.12
CA LEU A 150 -15.03 -6.82 -2.32
C LEU A 150 -14.21 -7.94 -2.99
N SER A 151 -14.35 -8.12 -4.30
CA SER A 151 -13.55 -9.09 -5.07
C SER A 151 -12.06 -8.75 -4.98
N MET A 152 -11.71 -7.49 -5.20
CA MET A 152 -10.32 -7.01 -5.13
C MET A 152 -9.71 -7.18 -3.74
N SER A 153 -10.42 -6.79 -2.68
CA SER A 153 -9.94 -6.93 -1.30
C SER A 153 -9.78 -8.40 -0.91
N SER A 154 -10.73 -9.25 -1.29
CA SER A 154 -10.68 -10.70 -1.03
C SER A 154 -9.49 -11.36 -1.72
N SER A 155 -9.24 -11.02 -2.99
CA SER A 155 -8.08 -11.51 -3.72
C SER A 155 -6.76 -11.06 -3.09
N ALA A 156 -6.64 -9.79 -2.70
CA ALA A 156 -5.44 -9.26 -2.04
C ALA A 156 -5.19 -9.92 -0.68
N ILE A 157 -6.23 -10.06 0.15
CA ILE A 157 -6.17 -10.74 1.45
C ILE A 157 -5.76 -12.20 1.31
N SER A 158 -6.28 -12.89 0.29
CA SER A 158 -5.91 -14.28 -0.02
C SER A 158 -4.42 -14.38 -0.39
N GLN A 159 -3.93 -13.48 -1.25
CA GLN A 159 -2.52 -13.43 -1.64
C GLN A 159 -1.61 -13.09 -0.46
N LEU A 160 -1.96 -12.11 0.38
CA LEU A 160 -1.22 -11.81 1.62
C LEU A 160 -1.15 -13.01 2.56
N SER A 161 -2.22 -13.80 2.62
CA SER A 161 -2.26 -15.02 3.44
C SER A 161 -1.32 -16.09 2.89
N ALA A 162 -1.22 -16.23 1.56
CA ALA A 162 -0.26 -17.12 0.92
C ALA A 162 1.18 -16.63 1.16
N ILE A 163 1.45 -15.34 0.95
CA ILE A 163 2.76 -14.73 1.23
C ILE A 163 3.18 -14.99 2.68
N GLY A 164 2.28 -14.81 3.65
CA GLY A 164 2.57 -15.06 5.06
C GLY A 164 2.72 -16.53 5.43
N ALA A 165 2.14 -17.48 4.67
CA ALA A 165 2.22 -18.91 4.96
C ALA A 165 3.63 -19.46 4.80
N ASP A 166 4.38 -18.93 3.83
CA ASP A 166 5.76 -19.35 3.54
C ASP A 166 6.81 -18.65 4.44
N ARG A 167 6.38 -17.71 5.29
CA ARG A 167 7.29 -16.89 6.11
C ARG A 167 7.43 -17.44 7.52
N ARG A 168 8.63 -17.26 8.07
CA ARG A 168 8.94 -17.67 9.45
C ARG A 168 8.14 -16.83 10.45
N PRO A 169 7.65 -17.44 11.54
CA PRO A 169 7.04 -16.68 12.61
C PRO A 169 8.09 -15.85 13.35
N LEU A 170 7.63 -14.76 13.96
CA LEU A 170 8.45 -13.95 14.85
C LEU A 170 8.46 -14.58 16.25
N VAL A 171 9.64 -14.65 16.86
CA VAL A 171 9.84 -15.09 18.24
C VAL A 171 10.51 -14.00 19.06
N LYS A 172 10.24 -13.99 20.38
CA LYS A 172 10.97 -13.15 21.32
C LYS A 172 12.18 -13.93 21.82
N ALA A 173 13.38 -13.49 21.43
CA ALA A 173 14.62 -14.03 21.93
C ALA A 173 14.98 -13.35 23.25
N VAL A 174 15.34 -14.16 24.25
CA VAL A 174 15.80 -13.68 25.56
C VAL A 174 17.26 -14.07 25.74
N ALA A 175 18.14 -13.07 25.79
CA ALA A 175 19.54 -13.21 26.13
C ALA A 175 19.77 -12.83 27.61
N SER A 176 20.71 -13.51 28.26
CA SER A 176 21.06 -13.25 29.66
C SER A 176 21.82 -11.92 29.87
N ILE A 177 22.49 -11.43 28.82
CA ILE A 177 23.24 -10.17 28.80
C ILE A 177 23.06 -9.49 27.45
N SER A 178 23.27 -8.17 27.41
CA SER A 178 23.36 -7.43 26.15
C SER A 178 24.53 -7.95 25.31
N GLN A 179 24.28 -8.17 24.02
CA GLN A 179 25.26 -8.76 23.09
C GLN A 179 25.29 -7.95 21.80
N PRO A 180 26.40 -7.98 21.05
CA PRO A 180 26.42 -7.48 19.68
C PRO A 180 25.44 -8.24 18.80
N SER A 181 24.80 -7.55 17.86
CA SER A 181 23.82 -8.14 16.93
C SER A 181 24.39 -9.28 16.10
N THR A 182 25.67 -9.21 15.72
CA THR A 182 26.40 -10.28 15.01
C THR A 182 26.55 -11.54 15.85
N LEU A 183 26.86 -11.40 17.14
CA LEU A 183 26.93 -12.54 18.05
C LEU A 183 25.55 -13.14 18.32
N ALA A 184 24.53 -12.29 18.48
CA ALA A 184 23.15 -12.73 18.64
C ALA A 184 22.64 -13.49 17.40
N ALA A 185 22.91 -12.96 16.19
CA ALA A 185 22.57 -13.60 14.92
C ALA A 185 23.26 -14.95 14.75
N TYR A 186 24.57 -15.02 15.04
CA TYR A 186 25.30 -16.28 14.99
C TYR A 186 24.74 -17.32 15.98
N ARG A 187 24.36 -16.90 17.19
CA ARG A 187 23.79 -17.81 18.19
C ARG A 187 22.39 -18.31 17.86
N LEU A 188 21.58 -17.48 17.21
CA LEU A 188 20.21 -17.84 16.82
C LEU A 188 20.17 -18.62 15.51
N TYR A 189 20.96 -18.20 14.52
CA TYR A 189 20.84 -18.66 13.14
C TYR A 189 22.06 -19.43 12.62
N GLY A 190 23.17 -19.44 13.35
CA GLY A 190 24.46 -19.91 12.83
C GLY A 190 25.09 -18.99 11.78
N ASP A 191 24.46 -17.85 11.50
CA ASP A 191 24.80 -16.94 10.41
C ASP A 191 24.90 -15.50 10.92
N PRO A 192 26.11 -14.89 10.94
CA PRO A 192 26.31 -13.53 11.41
C PRO A 192 25.75 -12.47 10.44
N ASP A 193 25.54 -12.79 9.16
CA ASP A 193 25.07 -11.81 8.15
C ASP A 193 23.61 -11.43 8.37
N ARG A 194 22.86 -12.23 9.15
CA ARG A 194 21.49 -11.90 9.59
C ARG A 194 21.42 -10.83 10.67
N ALA A 195 22.56 -10.31 11.14
CA ALA A 195 22.61 -9.26 12.16
C ALA A 195 21.94 -7.96 11.73
N THR A 196 22.07 -7.58 10.46
CA THR A 196 21.45 -6.34 9.93
C THR A 196 19.94 -6.40 10.06
N ARG A 197 19.32 -7.53 9.70
CA ARG A 197 17.87 -7.75 9.83
C ARG A 197 17.41 -7.66 11.29
N LEU A 198 18.20 -8.20 12.22
CA LEU A 198 17.93 -8.09 13.67
C LEU A 198 17.94 -6.65 14.16
N VAL A 199 18.88 -5.84 13.68
CA VAL A 199 19.00 -4.42 14.04
C VAL A 199 17.85 -3.61 13.45
N GLU A 200 17.57 -3.78 12.15
CA GLU A 200 16.47 -3.12 11.44
C GLU A 200 15.13 -3.40 12.11
N ARG A 201 14.86 -4.68 12.43
CA ARG A 201 13.63 -5.14 13.10
C ARG A 201 13.36 -4.43 14.42
N ASN A 202 14.38 -4.30 15.25
CA ASN A 202 14.24 -3.76 16.60
C ASN A 202 14.51 -2.25 16.65
N ALA A 203 14.72 -1.60 15.51
CA ALA A 203 14.99 -0.17 15.36
C ALA A 203 16.09 0.34 16.30
N HIS A 204 17.15 -0.45 16.50
CA HIS A 204 18.23 -0.12 17.43
C HIS A 204 19.36 0.64 16.75
N ALA A 205 19.63 1.85 17.24
CA ALA A 205 20.68 2.70 16.69
C ALA A 205 22.10 2.17 16.90
N THR A 206 22.32 1.26 17.86
CA THR A 206 23.65 0.73 18.19
C THR A 206 23.70 -0.80 18.10
N PRO A 207 24.14 -1.36 16.96
CA PRO A 207 24.26 -2.81 16.75
C PRO A 207 25.11 -3.54 17.80
N LEU A 208 26.03 -2.83 18.46
CA LEU A 208 26.94 -3.41 19.46
C LEU A 208 26.25 -3.76 20.79
N PHE A 209 25.08 -3.15 21.07
CA PHE A 209 24.36 -3.28 22.33
C PHE A 209 22.89 -3.64 22.08
N MET A 210 22.63 -4.84 21.56
CA MET A 210 21.26 -5.33 21.49
C MET A 210 20.72 -5.53 22.91
N PRO A 211 19.44 -5.22 23.17
CA PRO A 211 18.82 -5.48 24.46
C PRO A 211 18.76 -6.98 24.75
N THR A 212 18.55 -7.32 26.01
CA THR A 212 18.38 -8.71 26.46
C THR A 212 17.09 -9.34 25.94
N LEU A 213 16.09 -8.54 25.56
CA LEU A 213 14.84 -9.00 24.97
C LEU A 213 14.65 -8.32 23.62
N PHE A 214 14.62 -9.11 22.55
CA PHE A 214 14.51 -8.61 21.18
C PHE A 214 13.67 -9.56 20.32
N GLU A 215 13.10 -9.01 19.26
CA GLU A 215 12.31 -9.75 18.29
C GLU A 215 13.21 -10.31 17.18
N ALA A 216 12.99 -11.57 16.83
CA ALA A 216 13.83 -12.33 15.90
C ALA A 216 12.96 -13.28 15.07
N GLU A 217 13.33 -13.53 13.82
CA GLU A 217 12.74 -14.64 13.04
C GLU A 217 13.00 -15.97 13.75
N ALA A 218 12.09 -16.94 13.65
CA ALA A 218 12.32 -18.26 14.20
C ALA A 218 13.58 -18.92 13.59
N PRO A 219 14.43 -19.54 14.41
CA PRO A 219 15.63 -20.22 13.93
C PRO A 219 15.27 -21.47 13.11
N ASP A 220 16.17 -21.87 12.22
CA ASP A 220 16.07 -23.14 11.49
C ASP A 220 16.24 -24.29 12.50
N LEU A 221 15.25 -25.19 12.57
CA LEU A 221 15.35 -26.43 13.35
C LEU A 221 16.25 -27.45 12.65
#